data_AF-A0A953KWJ5-F1
#
_entry.id   AF-A0A953KWJ5-F1
#
_cell.length_a   1.000
_cell.length_b   1.000
_cell.length_c   1.000
_cell.angle_alpha   90.00
_cell.angle_beta   90.00
_cell.angle_gamma   90.00
#
_symmetry.space_group_name_H-M   'P 1'
#
loop_
_entity.id
_entity.type
_entity.pdbx_description
1 polymer ?
#
loop_
_entity_poly.entity_id
_entity_poly.type
_entity_poly.pdbx_seq_one_letter_code
_entity_poly.pdbx_strand_id
1 'polypeptide(L)'
;MRPRHSAFYASPLDLLLKQMQTEEIITGLATDMCVQLTAMDGFLRGFSLKVPADCVAAQNNVAHKQAIDYMARVFKCEIVSSTSFIS
;
A
#
# COMPACT_ATOMS: atom_id res chain seq x y z
N MET A 1 -3.57 10.54 13.54
CA MET A 1 -2.12 10.69 13.24
C MET A 1 -1.48 9.31 13.21
N ARG A 2 -0.65 8.99 12.21
CA ARG A 2 0.24 7.81 12.26
C ARG A 2 1.56 8.23 12.91
N PRO A 3 2.04 7.53 13.96
CA PRO A 3 3.28 7.93 14.63
C PRO A 3 4.55 7.55 13.86
N ARG A 4 4.45 6.69 12.82
CA ARG A 4 5.53 6.24 11.94
C ARG A 4 5.01 6.03 10.51
N HIS A 5 5.90 5.66 9.58
CA HIS A 5 5.57 5.53 8.16
C HIS A 5 4.54 4.44 7.84
N SER A 6 4.59 3.28 8.52
CA SER A 6 3.61 2.21 8.33
C SER A 6 2.25 2.56 8.95
N ALA A 7 1.16 2.26 8.23
CA ALA A 7 -0.21 2.40 8.73
C ALA A 7 -0.52 1.50 9.92
N PHE A 8 0.15 0.35 10.01
CA PHE A 8 -0.09 -0.67 11.02
C PHE A 8 0.63 -0.38 12.33
N TYR A 9 1.66 0.47 12.31
CA TYR A 9 2.43 0.75 13.50
C TYR A 9 1.61 1.52 14.54
N ALA A 10 1.43 0.91 15.71
CA ALA A 10 0.66 1.45 16.83
C ALA A 10 -0.76 1.90 16.44
N SER A 11 -1.41 1.15 15.55
CA SER A 11 -2.80 1.40 15.14
C SER A 11 -3.66 0.13 15.27
N PRO A 12 -4.98 0.26 15.44
CA PRO A 12 -5.89 -0.88 15.47
C PRO A 12 -6.17 -1.47 14.08
N LEU A 13 -5.47 -1.00 13.03
CA LEU A 13 -5.81 -1.29 11.64
C LEU A 13 -5.82 -2.80 11.34
N ASP A 14 -4.84 -3.55 11.83
CA ASP A 14 -4.78 -5.02 11.63
C ASP A 14 -6.04 -5.73 12.14
N LEU A 15 -6.53 -5.34 13.32
CA LEU A 15 -7.73 -5.92 13.93
C LEU A 15 -8.98 -5.56 13.12
N LEU A 16 -9.11 -4.30 12.71
CA LEU A 16 -10.27 -3.83 11.96
C LEU A 16 -10.36 -4.50 10.58
N LEU A 17 -9.24 -4.55 9.85
CA LEU A 17 -9.21 -5.15 8.50
C LEU A 17 -9.52 -6.65 8.53
N LYS A 18 -8.97 -7.38 9.51
CA LYS A 18 -9.31 -8.81 9.73
C LYS A 18 -10.80 -9.03 10.02
N GLN A 19 -11.44 -8.12 10.74
CA GLN A 19 -12.88 -8.21 11.01
C GLN A 19 -13.73 -7.88 9.78
N MET A 20 -13.28 -6.96 8.93
CA MET A 20 -14.02 -6.52 7.75
C MET A 20 -13.96 -7.51 6.58
N GLN A 21 -12.94 -8.39 6.54
CA GLN A 21 -12.74 -9.37 5.46
C GLN A 21 -12.81 -8.76 4.06
N THR A 22 -12.27 -7.55 3.90
CA THR A 22 -12.34 -6.77 2.67
C THR A 22 -11.05 -6.88 1.86
N GLU A 23 -11.11 -6.48 0.58
CA GLU A 23 -9.92 -6.19 -0.20
C GLU A 23 -9.24 -4.91 0.31
N GLU A 24 -7.91 -4.94 0.40
CA GLU A 24 -7.13 -3.84 0.96
C GLU A 24 -6.49 -2.99 -0.15
N ILE A 25 -6.90 -1.72 -0.23
CA ILE A 25 -6.37 -0.76 -1.19
C ILE A 25 -5.45 0.23 -0.47
N ILE A 26 -4.22 0.37 -0.94
CA ILE A 26 -3.25 1.31 -0.39
C ILE A 26 -3.03 2.47 -1.36
N THR A 27 -3.31 3.69 -0.89
CA THR A 27 -3.08 4.95 -1.63
C THR A 27 -2.33 5.97 -0.77
N GLY A 28 -1.86 7.08 -1.38
CA GLY A 28 -1.28 8.22 -0.68
C GLY A 28 0.16 8.58 -1.06
N LEU A 29 0.84 9.32 -0.19
CA LEU A 29 2.17 9.90 -0.41
C LEU A 29 3.06 9.62 0.84
N ALA A 30 4.34 9.24 0.71
CA ALA A 30 5.09 8.99 -0.52
C ALA A 30 5.16 7.49 -0.89
N THR A 31 5.22 7.20 -2.19
CA THR A 31 5.21 5.85 -2.78
C THR A 31 6.36 5.01 -2.23
N ASP A 32 7.56 5.59 -2.22
CA ASP A 32 8.84 5.00 -1.81
C ASP A 32 9.09 5.05 -0.29
N MET A 33 8.09 5.47 0.50
CA MET A 33 8.20 5.57 1.94
C MET A 33 6.95 5.04 2.63
N CYS A 34 5.99 5.90 3.00
CA CYS A 34 4.82 5.52 3.78
C CYS A 34 3.98 4.44 3.09
N VAL A 35 3.81 4.53 1.77
CA VAL A 35 3.07 3.54 0.99
C VAL A 35 3.83 2.22 0.96
N GLN A 36 5.11 2.21 0.54
CA GLN A 36 5.93 1.00 0.48
C GLN A 36 6.08 0.29 1.83
N LEU A 37 6.27 1.04 2.93
CA LEU A 37 6.39 0.46 4.27
C LEU A 37 5.04 -0.05 4.80
N THR A 38 3.94 0.61 4.44
CA THR A 38 2.60 0.07 4.74
C THR A 38 2.34 -1.22 3.96
N ALA A 39 2.72 -1.26 2.68
CA ALA A 39 2.57 -2.45 1.85
C ALA A 39 3.40 -3.62 2.35
N MET A 40 4.65 -3.36 2.78
CA MET A 40 5.49 -4.36 3.43
C MET A 40 4.82 -4.96 4.67
N ASP A 41 4.33 -4.11 5.58
CA ASP A 41 3.67 -4.58 6.80
C ASP A 41 2.37 -5.32 6.51
N GLY A 42 1.58 -4.87 5.54
CA GLY A 42 0.36 -5.56 5.11
C GLY A 42 0.67 -6.95 4.55
N PHE A 43 1.68 -7.05 3.69
CA PHE A 43 2.16 -8.32 3.15
C PHE A 43 2.62 -9.28 4.26
N LEU A 44 3.44 -8.80 5.21
CA LEU A 44 3.92 -9.61 6.34
C LEU A 44 2.80 -10.09 7.26
N ARG A 45 1.66 -9.39 7.28
CA ARG A 45 0.46 -9.78 8.04
C ARG A 45 -0.50 -10.68 7.27
N GLY A 46 -0.17 -11.02 6.02
CA GLY A 46 -0.95 -11.90 5.16
C GLY A 46 -2.10 -11.23 4.42
N PHE A 47 -2.12 -9.90 4.31
CA PHE A 47 -3.12 -9.20 3.51
C PHE A 47 -2.80 -9.28 2.02
N SER A 48 -3.85 -9.44 1.20
CA SER A 48 -3.79 -9.25 -0.25
C SER A 48 -3.98 -7.77 -0.56
N LEU A 49 -2.99 -7.14 -1.18
CA LEU A 49 -2.92 -5.69 -1.33
C LEU A 49 -3.05 -5.27 -2.79
N LYS A 50 -3.92 -4.29 -3.05
CA LYS A 50 -4.00 -3.56 -4.32
C LYS A 50 -3.42 -2.16 -4.17
N VAL A 51 -2.56 -1.75 -5.11
CA VAL A 51 -1.96 -0.41 -5.14
C VAL A 51 -2.31 0.25 -6.48
N PRO A 52 -3.30 1.16 -6.52
CA PRO A 52 -3.56 1.96 -7.70
C PRO A 52 -2.40 2.93 -7.95
N ALA A 53 -1.63 2.69 -9.03
CA ALA A 53 -0.40 3.43 -9.32
C ALA A 53 -0.66 4.93 -9.59
N ASP A 54 -1.85 5.26 -10.08
CA ASP A 54 -2.34 6.61 -10.33
C ASP A 54 -2.83 7.34 -9.05
N CYS A 55 -2.89 6.63 -7.92
CA CYS A 55 -3.29 7.17 -6.61
C CYS A 55 -2.15 7.20 -5.59
N VAL A 56 -0.91 7.01 -6.03
CA VAL A 56 0.29 7.14 -5.21
C VAL A 56 1.33 7.99 -5.94
N ALA A 57 2.10 8.79 -5.20
CA ALA A 57 3.14 9.64 -5.78
C ALA A 57 4.40 9.66 -4.91
N ALA A 58 5.54 10.01 -5.48
CA ALA A 58 6.77 10.29 -4.76
C ALA A 58 7.37 11.60 -5.27
N GLN A 59 8.35 12.16 -4.55
CA GLN A 59 9.06 13.37 -4.99
C GLN A 59 9.81 13.18 -6.32
N ASN A 60 10.24 11.95 -6.60
CA ASN A 60 10.98 11.59 -7.79
C ASN A 60 10.27 10.44 -8.53
N ASN A 61 10.02 10.61 -9.84
CA ASN A 61 9.39 9.61 -10.69
C ASN A 61 10.18 8.29 -10.75
N VAL A 62 11.52 8.35 -10.71
CA VAL A 62 12.36 7.15 -10.68
C VAL A 62 12.14 6.37 -9.40
N ALA A 63 12.12 7.06 -8.25
CA ALA A 63 11.86 6.44 -6.95
C ALA A 63 10.44 5.85 -6.87
N HIS A 64 9.43 6.58 -7.38
CA HIS A 64 8.06 6.08 -7.50
C HIS A 64 8.02 4.76 -8.29
N LYS A 65 8.61 4.73 -9.49
CA LYS A 65 8.60 3.53 -10.35
C LYS A 65 9.33 2.35 -9.70
N GLN A 66 10.50 2.60 -9.11
CA GLN A 66 11.27 1.57 -8.41
C GLN A 66 10.49 0.99 -7.22
N ALA A 67 9.79 1.84 -6.46
CA ALA A 67 8.95 1.41 -5.35
C ALA A 67 7.76 0.57 -5.82
N ILE A 68 7.06 0.99 -6.88
CA ILE A 68 5.97 0.21 -7.50
C ILE A 68 6.47 -1.18 -7.94
N ASP A 69 7.57 -1.21 -8.69
CA ASP A 69 8.17 -2.47 -9.18
C ASP A 69 8.59 -3.39 -8.01
N TYR A 70 9.12 -2.79 -6.93
CA TYR A 70 9.51 -3.53 -5.73
C TYR A 70 8.30 -4.11 -5.00
N MET A 71 7.25 -3.31 -4.79
CA MET A 71 6.01 -3.77 -4.13
C MET A 71 5.35 -4.92 -4.91
N ALA A 72 5.28 -4.81 -6.24
CA ALA A 72 4.74 -5.87 -7.09
C ALA A 72 5.56 -7.16 -6.98
N ARG A 73 6.89 -7.06 -7.13
CA ARG A 73 7.77 -8.23 -7.20
C ARG A 73 7.97 -8.92 -5.86
N VAL A 74 8.17 -8.13 -4.79
CA VAL A 74 8.59 -8.60 -3.47
C VAL A 74 7.40 -8.79 -2.53
N PHE A 75 6.50 -7.81 -2.45
CA PHE A 75 5.33 -7.84 -1.55
C PHE A 75 4.09 -8.41 -2.21
N LYS A 76 4.18 -8.82 -3.48
CA LYS A 76 3.08 -9.41 -4.26
C LYS A 76 1.84 -8.51 -4.33
N CYS A 77 2.04 -7.19 -4.23
CA CYS A 77 0.96 -6.23 -4.43
C CYS A 77 0.48 -6.29 -5.88
N GLU A 78 -0.83 -6.28 -6.06
CA GLU A 78 -1.44 -6.09 -7.37
C GLU A 78 -1.40 -4.60 -7.72
N ILE A 79 -0.69 -4.25 -8.79
CA ILE A 79 -0.62 -2.86 -9.26
C ILE A 79 -1.72 -2.64 -10.28
N VAL A 80 -2.66 -1.75 -9.94
CA VAL A 80 -3.89 -1.52 -10.73
C VAL A 80 -4.03 -0.04 -11.12
N SER A 81 -5.04 0.27 -11.92
CA SER A 81 -5.51 1.65 -12.08
C SER A 81 -6.70 1.89 -11.15
N SER A 82 -6.85 3.11 -10.65
CA SER A 82 -8.03 3.53 -9.90
C SER A 82 -9.34 3.29 -10.65
N THR A 83 -9.30 3.27 -11.99
CA THR A 83 -10.49 3.06 -12.83
C THR A 83 -11.09 1.65 -12.65
N SER A 84 -10.29 0.67 -12.23
CA SER A 84 -10.77 -0.71 -11.99
C SER A 84 -11.73 -0.85 -10.80
N PHE A 85 -11.88 0.20 -9.97
CA PHE A 85 -12.77 0.18 -8.79
C PHE A 85 -14.10 0.91 -8.98
N ILE A 86 -14.27 1.62 -10.10
CA ILE A 86 -15.44 2.48 -10.36
C ILE A 86 -16.29 1.99 -11.53
N SER A 87 -15.93 0.84 -12.11
CA SER A 87 -16.66 0.12 -13.16
C SER A 87 -17.57 -0.94 -12.56
#